data_AF-A0A0P0MCV8-F1
#
_entry.id   AF-A0A0P0MCV8-F1
#
_cell.length_a   1.000
_cell.length_b   1.000
_cell.length_c   1.000
_cell.angle_alpha   90.00
_cell.angle_beta   90.00
_cell.angle_gamma   90.00
#
_symmetry.space_group_name_H-M   'P 1'
#
loop_
_entity.id
_entity.type
_entity.pdbx_description
1 polymer ?
#
loop_
_entity_poly.entity_id
_entity_poly.type
_entity_poly.pdbx_seq_one_letter_code
_entity_poly.pdbx_strand_id
1 'polypeptide(L)'
;MTLLLHLANSHDAHVLRAKVAPLMGHLAMLLMSLNLYWPAAQATEVFNGVPIDFGTTFLHEKRAMQLHAVLTPEETQIIASAMERIAATVNEAHAESVQPKTAWRKNTSAQNIALRNASRAASIDPHLGMAVKQIHQWQVLPQHIVFDVDYFLPERVGHAPQIYRDRYALTKSAAGWMFSGHPQPLAIGKLTCQYVNALWVCPPSPMP
;
A
#
# COMPACT_ATOMS: atom_id res chain seq x y z
N MET A 1 -10.81 -6.77 -81.78
CA MET A 1 -11.09 -8.19 -82.03
C MET A 1 -9.83 -8.81 -82.61
N THR A 2 -8.96 -9.35 -81.74
CA THR A 2 -7.80 -10.27 -81.94
C THR A 2 -7.04 -10.30 -80.60
N LEU A 3 -7.35 -11.20 -79.67
CA LEU A 3 -6.73 -12.52 -79.40
C LEU A 3 -5.20 -12.46 -79.21
N LEU A 4 -4.70 -12.56 -77.97
CA LEU A 4 -4.28 -13.79 -77.26
C LEU A 4 -2.92 -14.33 -77.74
N LEU A 5 -1.89 -14.23 -76.88
CA LEU A 5 -0.98 -15.31 -76.47
C LEU A 5 0.30 -14.72 -75.83
N HIS A 6 0.38 -14.75 -74.51
CA HIS A 6 1.41 -15.55 -73.80
C HIS A 6 1.23 -15.44 -72.29
N LEU A 7 0.42 -16.36 -71.78
CA LEU A 7 0.61 -17.00 -70.48
C LEU A 7 1.75 -18.01 -70.61
N ALA A 8 2.83 -17.84 -69.85
CA ALA A 8 3.60 -18.91 -69.21
C ALA A 8 4.82 -18.31 -68.49
N ASN A 9 5.10 -18.82 -67.29
CA ASN A 9 6.27 -18.57 -66.44
C ASN A 9 6.25 -17.21 -65.72
N SER A 10 5.66 -17.12 -64.53
CA SER A 10 6.30 -17.71 -63.35
C SER A 10 5.28 -17.86 -62.21
N HIS A 11 4.75 -19.08 -62.10
CA HIS A 11 4.38 -19.67 -60.82
C HIS A 11 5.64 -19.77 -59.94
N ASP A 12 5.42 -19.88 -58.63
CA ASP A 12 6.42 -20.16 -57.57
C ASP A 12 7.10 -18.96 -56.88
N ALA A 13 6.29 -18.14 -56.19
CA ALA A 13 6.77 -17.45 -54.97
C ALA A 13 5.69 -17.20 -53.91
N HIS A 14 4.53 -17.87 -53.98
CA HIS A 14 3.40 -17.63 -53.07
C HIS A 14 2.94 -18.87 -52.31
N VAL A 15 3.83 -19.76 -51.89
CA VAL A 15 3.46 -20.84 -50.94
C VAL A 15 4.61 -21.17 -50.00
N LEU A 16 4.97 -20.26 -49.09
CA LEU A 16 5.87 -20.57 -47.96
C LEU A 16 5.74 -19.52 -46.83
N ARG A 17 4.52 -19.16 -46.46
CA ARG A 17 4.32 -18.25 -45.30
C ARG A 17 3.12 -18.59 -44.42
N ALA A 18 2.74 -19.86 -44.35
CA ALA A 18 1.55 -20.27 -43.60
C ALA A 18 1.69 -21.63 -42.88
N LYS A 19 2.79 -21.89 -42.16
CA LYS A 19 2.88 -23.07 -41.25
C LYS A 19 3.70 -22.87 -39.96
N VAL A 20 3.99 -21.64 -39.52
CA VAL A 20 4.69 -21.40 -38.23
C VAL A 20 3.82 -20.68 -37.20
N ALA A 21 2.65 -20.16 -37.61
CA ALA A 21 1.75 -19.44 -36.71
C ALA A 21 0.94 -20.31 -35.70
N PRO A 22 0.53 -21.56 -35.99
CA PRO A 22 -0.33 -22.27 -35.04
C PRO A 22 0.49 -22.92 -33.90
N LEU A 23 1.77 -23.25 -34.12
CA LEU A 23 2.58 -23.94 -33.11
C LEU A 23 2.97 -23.02 -31.94
N MET A 24 3.27 -21.74 -32.23
CA MET A 24 3.59 -20.73 -31.21
C MET A 24 2.36 -20.33 -30.38
N GLY A 25 1.17 -20.30 -30.99
CA GLY A 25 -0.08 -20.05 -30.27
C GLY A 25 -0.43 -21.17 -29.29
N HIS A 26 -0.19 -22.43 -29.69
CA HIS A 26 -0.41 -23.57 -28.79
C HIS A 26 0.64 -23.66 -27.68
N LEU A 27 1.90 -23.28 -27.91
CA LEU A 27 2.92 -23.20 -26.86
C LEU A 27 2.61 -22.10 -25.84
N ALA A 28 2.15 -20.93 -26.28
CA ALA A 28 1.74 -19.84 -25.40
C ALA A 28 0.49 -20.20 -24.58
N MET A 29 -0.48 -20.92 -25.17
CA MET A 29 -1.65 -21.43 -24.45
C MET A 29 -1.28 -22.56 -23.48
N LEU A 30 -0.29 -23.40 -23.81
CA LEU A 30 0.22 -24.44 -22.91
C LEU A 30 0.99 -23.84 -21.71
N LEU A 31 1.73 -22.74 -21.92
CA LEU A 31 2.37 -21.97 -20.85
C LEU A 31 1.35 -21.25 -19.96
N MET A 32 0.22 -20.82 -20.53
CA MET A 32 -0.91 -20.25 -19.76
C MET A 32 -1.73 -21.33 -19.02
N SER A 33 -1.78 -22.57 -19.50
CA SER A 33 -2.41 -23.69 -18.79
C SER A 33 -1.49 -24.36 -17.76
N LEU A 34 -0.18 -24.13 -17.87
CA LEU A 34 0.84 -24.37 -16.85
C LEU A 34 0.96 -23.22 -15.84
N ASN A 35 -0.14 -22.47 -15.59
CA ASN A 35 -0.37 -21.79 -14.31
C ASN A 35 -0.50 -22.86 -13.19
N LEU A 36 0.58 -23.62 -12.98
CA LEU A 36 1.09 -23.94 -11.67
C LEU A 36 0.81 -22.72 -10.82
N TYR A 37 -0.09 -22.90 -9.85
CA TYR A 37 -0.33 -22.02 -8.75
C TYR A 37 0.96 -21.27 -8.43
N TRP A 38 1.09 -20.04 -8.93
CA TRP A 38 2.05 -19.12 -8.38
C TRP A 38 1.46 -18.83 -7.01
N PRO A 39 2.00 -19.38 -5.91
CA PRO A 39 1.51 -18.96 -4.61
C PRO A 39 1.68 -17.45 -4.63
N ALA A 40 0.59 -16.71 -4.39
CA ALA A 40 0.65 -15.25 -4.27
C ALA A 40 1.88 -14.97 -3.41
N ALA A 41 2.91 -14.37 -4.00
CA ALA A 41 4.25 -14.38 -3.41
C ALA A 41 4.14 -13.80 -2.01
N GLN A 42 4.18 -14.66 -0.99
CA GLN A 42 4.15 -14.26 0.41
C GLN A 42 5.51 -13.61 0.63
N ALA A 43 5.54 -12.28 0.52
CA ALA A 43 6.75 -11.51 0.69
C ALA A 43 7.09 -11.54 2.18
N THR A 44 7.87 -12.53 2.58
CA THR A 44 8.58 -12.47 3.86
C THR A 44 9.83 -11.63 3.62
N GLU A 45 9.97 -10.54 4.37
CA GLU A 45 11.14 -9.67 4.30
C GLU A 45 11.78 -9.59 5.70
N VAL A 46 13.09 -9.39 5.76
CA VAL A 46 13.85 -9.34 7.01
C VAL A 46 14.18 -7.90 7.35
N PHE A 47 13.72 -7.44 8.51
CA PHE A 47 14.01 -6.10 9.05
C PHE A 47 14.76 -6.25 10.36
N ASN A 48 15.94 -5.63 10.48
CA ASN A 48 16.72 -5.62 11.72
C ASN A 48 16.93 -7.03 12.31
N GLY A 49 17.11 -8.05 11.44
CA GLY A 49 17.28 -9.45 11.81
C GLY A 49 15.97 -10.22 12.12
N VAL A 50 14.82 -9.56 12.07
CA VAL A 50 13.50 -10.16 12.32
C VAL A 50 12.79 -10.43 10.99
N PRO A 51 12.39 -11.69 10.70
CA PRO A 51 11.56 -12.00 9.53
C PRO A 51 10.12 -11.56 9.78
N ILE A 52 9.53 -10.89 8.79
CA ILE A 52 8.14 -10.44 8.84
C ILE A 52 7.41 -10.92 7.58
N ASP A 53 6.30 -11.64 7.77
CA ASP A 53 5.36 -11.96 6.70
C ASP A 53 4.30 -10.86 6.59
N PHE A 54 4.19 -10.26 5.41
CA PHE A 54 3.22 -9.21 5.15
C PHE A 54 1.82 -9.76 4.89
N GLY A 55 1.66 -11.01 4.46
CA GLY A 55 0.39 -11.52 3.95
C GLY A 55 -0.21 -10.62 2.86
N THR A 56 -1.51 -10.80 2.56
CA THR A 56 -2.20 -10.03 1.50
C THR A 56 -3.12 -8.94 2.03
N THR A 57 -3.64 -9.09 3.25
CA THR A 57 -4.56 -8.11 3.85
C THR A 57 -3.79 -6.83 4.23
N PHE A 58 -4.31 -5.66 3.84
CA PHE A 58 -3.69 -4.35 4.09
C PHE A 58 -2.22 -4.26 3.63
N LEU A 59 -1.88 -4.96 2.53
CA LEU A 59 -0.50 -5.01 2.04
C LEU A 59 0.06 -3.62 1.73
N HIS A 60 -0.77 -2.70 1.24
CA HIS A 60 -0.34 -1.32 0.98
C HIS A 60 0.10 -0.61 2.27
N GLU A 61 -0.71 -0.68 3.32
CA GLU A 61 -0.41 -0.06 4.61
C GLU A 61 0.84 -0.68 5.24
N LYS A 62 0.98 -2.01 5.17
CA LYS A 62 2.15 -2.71 5.72
C LYS A 62 3.43 -2.31 5.02
N ARG A 63 3.42 -2.24 3.68
CA ARG A 63 4.58 -1.77 2.89
C ARG A 63 4.93 -0.31 3.13
N ALA A 64 4.00 0.50 3.62
CA ALA A 64 4.27 1.89 3.98
C ALA A 64 5.04 2.04 5.31
N MET A 65 5.20 0.98 6.09
CA MET A 65 5.92 1.02 7.37
C MET A 65 7.43 1.21 7.16
N GLN A 66 7.97 2.32 7.67
CA GLN A 66 9.39 2.62 7.65
C GLN A 66 10.09 1.86 8.79
N LEU A 67 10.45 0.60 8.57
CA LEU A 67 11.03 -0.28 9.60
C LEU A 67 12.57 -0.31 9.63
N HIS A 68 13.21 0.08 8.53
CA HIS A 68 14.68 0.08 8.42
C HIS A 68 15.32 1.20 9.24
N ALA A 69 16.50 0.91 9.80
CA ALA A 69 17.46 1.89 10.33
C ALA A 69 17.00 2.74 11.55
N VAL A 70 15.83 2.46 12.13
CA VAL A 70 15.25 3.24 13.25
C VAL A 70 14.89 2.37 14.47
N LEU A 71 14.78 1.05 14.31
CA LEU A 71 14.29 0.13 15.35
C LEU A 71 15.34 -0.93 15.73
N THR A 72 15.38 -1.29 17.01
CA THR A 72 16.07 -2.49 17.49
C THR A 72 15.37 -3.77 17.04
N PRO A 73 16.02 -4.95 17.07
CA PRO A 73 15.37 -6.23 16.82
C PRO A 73 14.15 -6.46 17.72
N GLU A 74 14.26 -6.11 19.01
CA GLU A 74 13.18 -6.25 19.99
C GLU A 74 11.96 -5.38 19.64
N GLU A 75 12.20 -4.11 19.30
CA GLU A 75 11.14 -3.20 18.84
C GLU A 75 10.54 -3.67 17.51
N THR A 76 11.37 -4.20 16.62
CA THR A 76 10.91 -4.75 15.34
C THR A 76 9.98 -5.95 15.56
N GLN A 77 10.30 -6.82 16.52
CA GLN A 77 9.43 -7.94 16.91
C GLN A 77 8.09 -7.45 17.50
N ILE A 78 8.12 -6.37 18.29
CA ILE A 78 6.91 -5.73 18.82
C ILE A 78 6.04 -5.20 17.67
N ILE A 79 6.63 -4.44 16.74
CA ILE A 79 5.93 -3.92 15.56
C ILE A 79 5.38 -5.05 14.70
N ALA A 80 6.16 -6.11 14.43
CA ALA A 80 5.71 -7.28 13.68
C ALA A 80 4.47 -7.92 14.34
N SER A 81 4.45 -8.03 15.67
CA SER A 81 3.28 -8.55 16.40
C SER A 81 2.05 -7.64 16.34
N ALA A 82 2.24 -6.34 16.08
CA ALA A 82 1.19 -5.33 15.99
C ALA A 82 0.80 -4.98 14.55
N MET A 83 1.54 -5.47 13.55
CA MET A 83 1.51 -5.00 12.17
C MET A 83 0.10 -5.02 11.55
N GLU A 84 -0.64 -6.12 11.72
CA GLU A 84 -2.03 -6.22 11.25
C GLU A 84 -2.94 -5.14 11.84
N ARG A 85 -2.78 -4.84 13.13
CA ARG A 85 -3.58 -3.81 13.80
C ARG A 85 -3.18 -2.42 13.33
N ILE A 86 -1.88 -2.14 13.19
CA ILE A 86 -1.39 -0.86 12.67
C ILE A 86 -1.99 -0.64 11.28
N ALA A 87 -1.82 -1.61 10.38
CA ALA A 87 -2.31 -1.55 9.02
C ALA A 87 -3.85 -1.36 8.95
N ALA A 88 -4.60 -2.12 9.74
CA ALA A 88 -6.05 -1.96 9.83
C ALA A 88 -6.47 -0.57 10.35
N THR A 89 -5.77 -0.01 11.34
CA THR A 89 -6.06 1.33 11.88
C THR A 89 -5.79 2.41 10.83
N VAL A 90 -4.67 2.29 10.12
CA VAL A 90 -4.33 3.24 9.06
C VAL A 90 -5.32 3.18 7.91
N ASN A 91 -5.68 1.98 7.46
CA ASN A 91 -6.68 1.78 6.41
C ASN A 91 -8.04 2.35 6.82
N GLU A 92 -8.48 2.12 8.06
CA GLU A 92 -9.73 2.70 8.58
C GLU A 92 -9.73 4.22 8.57
N ALA A 93 -8.60 4.83 8.92
CA ALA A 93 -8.50 6.28 9.02
C ALA A 93 -8.66 6.98 7.66
N HIS A 94 -8.25 6.36 6.55
CA HIS A 94 -8.37 6.96 5.22
C HIS A 94 -9.52 6.43 4.36
N ALA A 95 -10.12 5.30 4.73
CA ALA A 95 -11.25 4.73 4.01
C ALA A 95 -12.50 5.64 4.01
N GLU A 96 -13.20 5.64 2.88
CA GLU A 96 -14.44 6.40 2.63
C GLU A 96 -15.57 6.05 3.61
N SER A 97 -15.62 4.79 4.04
CA SER A 97 -16.82 4.23 4.68
C SER A 97 -16.75 4.26 6.22
N VAL A 98 -17.74 4.95 6.80
CA VAL A 98 -18.19 4.85 8.20
C VAL A 98 -19.00 3.56 8.39
N GLN A 99 -18.50 2.41 7.92
CA GLN A 99 -19.16 1.13 8.22
C GLN A 99 -18.98 0.87 9.72
N PRO A 100 -20.07 0.80 10.52
CA PRO A 100 -19.95 0.83 11.97
C PRO A 100 -19.20 -0.37 12.55
N LYS A 101 -19.16 -1.51 11.84
CA LYS A 101 -18.75 -2.81 12.38
C LYS A 101 -18.17 -3.73 11.30
N THR A 102 -17.01 -3.40 10.78
CA THR A 102 -16.23 -4.38 10.03
C THR A 102 -15.50 -5.31 11.01
N ALA A 103 -15.30 -6.58 10.66
CA ALA A 103 -14.62 -7.57 11.51
C ALA A 103 -13.20 -7.15 11.93
N TRP A 104 -12.58 -6.22 11.20
CA TRP A 104 -11.28 -5.65 11.52
C TRP A 104 -11.34 -4.47 12.50
N ARG A 105 -12.51 -3.89 12.81
CA ARG A 105 -12.68 -3.01 13.99
C ARG A 105 -12.61 -3.86 15.26
N LYS A 106 -11.39 -4.16 15.69
CA LYS A 106 -11.13 -4.85 16.96
C LYS A 106 -11.24 -3.92 18.18
N ASN A 107 -11.77 -2.70 18.02
CA ASN A 107 -12.13 -1.89 19.18
C ASN A 107 -13.34 -2.58 19.82
N THR A 108 -13.13 -3.18 21.00
CA THR A 108 -14.25 -3.77 21.75
C THR A 108 -15.26 -2.66 22.05
N SER A 109 -16.53 -3.03 22.22
CA SER A 109 -17.57 -2.09 22.66
C SER A 109 -17.18 -1.32 23.94
N ALA A 110 -16.28 -1.88 24.75
CA ALA A 110 -15.71 -1.27 25.94
C ALA A 110 -14.78 -0.08 25.67
N GLN A 111 -14.23 0.07 24.46
CA GLN A 111 -13.28 1.13 24.14
C GLN A 111 -13.93 2.38 23.54
N ASN A 112 -14.94 2.24 22.68
CA ASN A 112 -15.66 3.34 22.00
C ASN A 112 -14.76 4.57 21.65
N ILE A 113 -13.56 4.32 21.13
CA ILE A 113 -12.59 5.37 20.81
C ILE A 113 -12.82 5.81 19.38
N ALA A 114 -13.07 7.10 19.19
CA ALA A 114 -13.21 7.70 17.87
C ALA A 114 -11.85 7.73 17.15
N LEU A 115 -11.82 7.15 15.95
CA LEU A 115 -10.72 7.30 15.01
C LEU A 115 -11.01 8.49 14.09
N ARG A 116 -10.10 9.46 14.01
CA ARG A 116 -10.22 10.57 13.06
C ARG A 116 -10.11 10.03 11.64
N ASN A 117 -11.09 10.39 10.80
CA ASN A 117 -10.99 10.16 9.37
C ASN A 117 -10.08 11.24 8.75
N ALA A 118 -9.01 10.81 8.11
CA ALA A 118 -7.95 11.67 7.62
C ALA A 118 -8.42 12.54 6.44
N SER A 119 -9.28 12.04 5.54
CA SER A 119 -9.86 12.84 4.44
C SER A 119 -10.73 13.97 4.97
N ARG A 120 -11.64 13.67 5.91
CA ARG A 120 -12.50 14.67 6.56
C ARG A 120 -11.70 15.70 7.35
N ALA A 121 -10.72 15.25 8.13
CA ALA A 121 -9.87 16.13 8.91
C ALA A 121 -8.98 17.02 8.02
N ALA A 122 -8.59 16.53 6.84
CA ALA A 122 -7.91 17.31 5.82
C ALA A 122 -8.86 18.21 4.98
N SER A 123 -10.17 18.20 5.24
CA SER A 123 -11.17 18.90 4.41
C SER A 123 -11.07 18.52 2.93
N ILE A 124 -10.81 17.23 2.66
CA ILE A 124 -10.78 16.63 1.33
C ILE A 124 -12.06 15.82 1.15
N ASP A 125 -12.63 15.87 -0.06
CA ASP A 125 -13.75 15.01 -0.43
C ASP A 125 -13.33 13.54 -0.27
N PRO A 126 -13.98 12.77 0.63
CA PRO A 126 -13.65 11.36 0.86
C PRO A 126 -13.72 10.50 -0.40
N HIS A 127 -14.48 10.89 -1.42
CA HIS A 127 -14.59 10.18 -2.70
C HIS A 127 -13.35 10.30 -3.58
N LEU A 128 -12.50 11.32 -3.36
CA LEU A 128 -11.23 11.47 -4.09
C LEU A 128 -10.18 10.46 -3.63
N GLY A 129 -10.41 9.83 -2.48
CA GLY A 129 -9.49 8.87 -1.86
C GLY A 129 -8.19 9.53 -1.38
N MET A 130 -7.53 8.88 -0.44
CA MET A 130 -6.16 9.23 -0.05
C MET A 130 -5.34 7.95 -0.01
N ALA A 131 -4.05 8.05 -0.31
CA ALA A 131 -3.13 6.92 -0.22
C ALA A 131 -2.22 7.09 1.00
N VAL A 132 -1.77 5.97 1.57
CA VAL A 132 -0.79 5.98 2.66
C VAL A 132 0.59 6.14 2.04
N LYS A 133 1.29 7.23 2.36
CA LYS A 133 2.65 7.46 1.89
C LYS A 133 3.66 6.71 2.74
N GLN A 134 3.57 6.85 4.06
CA GLN A 134 4.50 6.23 5.00
C GLN A 134 3.92 6.19 6.43
N ILE A 135 4.36 5.20 7.20
CA ILE A 135 4.12 5.05 8.64
C ILE A 135 5.48 5.05 9.33
N HIS A 136 5.70 6.00 10.24
CA HIS A 136 7.04 6.37 10.73
C HIS A 136 7.00 6.99 12.13
N GLN A 137 8.13 7.54 12.60
CA GLN A 137 8.28 8.15 13.94
C GLN A 137 7.82 7.23 15.07
N TRP A 138 8.36 6.01 15.06
CA TRP A 138 8.01 4.97 16.02
C TRP A 138 8.47 5.33 17.43
N GLN A 139 7.57 5.18 18.40
CA GLN A 139 7.89 5.05 19.81
C GLN A 139 7.36 3.71 20.26
N VAL A 140 8.27 2.79 20.58
CA VAL A 140 7.92 1.38 20.80
C VAL A 140 8.21 1.01 22.24
N LEU A 141 7.16 0.65 22.96
CA LEU A 141 7.20 0.09 24.30
C LEU A 141 6.52 -1.29 24.27
N PRO A 142 6.83 -2.21 25.21
CA PRO A 142 6.30 -3.57 25.20
C PRO A 142 4.77 -3.68 25.10
N GLN A 143 4.05 -2.67 25.61
CA GLN A 143 2.59 -2.62 25.65
C GLN A 143 2.00 -1.40 24.94
N HIS A 144 2.82 -0.52 24.37
CA HIS A 144 2.35 0.74 23.79
C HIS A 144 3.18 1.13 22.58
N ILE A 145 2.52 1.52 21.49
CA ILE A 145 3.18 1.94 20.26
C ILE A 145 2.56 3.26 19.84
N VAL A 146 3.39 4.28 19.59
CA VAL A 146 2.99 5.53 18.95
C VAL A 146 3.69 5.63 17.61
N PHE A 147 2.96 6.09 16.59
CA PHE A 147 3.51 6.31 15.25
C PHE A 147 2.74 7.42 14.53
N ASP A 148 3.42 8.00 13.55
CA ASP A 148 2.86 8.97 12.62
C ASP A 148 2.54 8.31 11.28
N VAL A 149 1.53 8.84 10.63
CA VAL A 149 1.15 8.43 9.28
C VAL A 149 1.06 9.65 8.39
N ASP A 150 1.72 9.58 7.24
CA ASP A 150 1.59 10.55 6.17
C ASP A 150 0.63 10.00 5.13
N TYR A 151 -0.43 10.76 4.86
CA TYR A 151 -1.37 10.50 3.79
C TYR A 151 -1.08 11.43 2.62
N PHE A 152 -1.01 10.85 1.42
CA PHE A 152 -0.94 11.61 0.18
C PHE A 152 -2.34 12.11 -0.20
N LEU A 153 -2.46 13.41 -0.36
CA LEU A 153 -3.69 14.05 -0.84
C LEU A 153 -3.61 14.17 -2.38
N PRO A 154 -4.67 13.82 -3.11
CA PRO A 154 -4.72 14.03 -4.55
C PRO A 154 -4.51 15.51 -4.90
N GLU A 155 -3.63 15.76 -5.87
CA GLU A 155 -3.33 17.11 -6.38
C GLU A 155 -3.03 17.04 -7.88
N ARG A 156 -3.14 18.19 -8.56
CA ARG A 156 -2.78 18.34 -9.97
C ARG A 156 -1.30 18.01 -10.21
N VAL A 157 -1.05 17.35 -11.33
CA VAL A 157 0.32 17.03 -11.80
C VAL A 157 1.14 18.32 -11.92
N GLY A 158 2.38 18.31 -11.39
CA GLY A 158 3.29 19.45 -11.44
C GLY A 158 3.30 20.34 -10.19
N HIS A 159 2.42 20.09 -9.22
CA HIS A 159 2.41 20.80 -7.94
C HIS A 159 3.14 20.03 -6.83
N ALA A 160 3.43 20.72 -5.73
CA ALA A 160 3.98 20.10 -4.53
C ALA A 160 3.06 18.98 -4.03
N PRO A 161 3.61 17.86 -3.52
CA PRO A 161 2.81 16.82 -2.92
C PRO A 161 2.12 17.39 -1.68
N GLN A 162 0.79 17.29 -1.65
CA GLN A 162 0.03 17.64 -0.47
C GLN A 162 0.02 16.45 0.49
N ILE A 163 0.53 16.65 1.71
CA ILE A 163 0.58 15.62 2.75
C ILE A 163 -0.28 16.05 3.93
N TYR A 164 -1.12 15.15 4.41
CA TYR A 164 -1.77 15.26 5.71
C TYR A 164 -1.12 14.28 6.68
N ARG A 165 -0.78 14.74 7.89
CA ARG A 165 -0.17 13.91 8.92
C ARG A 165 -1.07 13.81 10.15
N ASP A 166 -1.16 12.61 10.70
CA ASP A 166 -1.77 12.37 12.01
C ASP A 166 -0.93 11.36 12.81
N ARG A 167 -1.14 11.36 14.12
CA ARG A 167 -0.46 10.51 15.09
C ARG A 167 -1.46 9.56 15.72
N TYR A 168 -1.07 8.30 15.84
CA TYR A 168 -1.90 7.22 16.37
C TYR A 168 -1.16 6.48 17.48
N ALA A 169 -1.94 5.94 18.41
CA ALA A 169 -1.42 5.07 19.45
C ALA A 169 -2.16 3.73 19.48
N LEU A 170 -1.40 2.68 19.76
CA LEU A 170 -1.90 1.34 20.00
C LEU A 170 -1.46 0.90 21.40
N THR A 171 -2.32 0.14 22.06
CA THR A 171 -2.01 -0.50 23.35
C THR A 171 -2.26 -2.00 23.26
N LYS A 172 -1.36 -2.79 23.84
CA LYS A 172 -1.49 -4.24 23.93
C LYS A 172 -2.36 -4.61 25.12
N SER A 173 -3.40 -5.40 24.87
CA SER A 173 -4.26 -5.99 25.90
C SER A 173 -4.20 -7.52 25.84
N ALA A 174 -4.94 -8.19 26.74
CA ALA A 174 -5.15 -9.63 26.66
C ALA A 174 -5.81 -10.07 25.34
N ALA A 175 -6.59 -9.20 24.69
CA ALA A 175 -7.21 -9.45 23.38
C ALA A 175 -6.27 -9.16 22.18
N GLY A 176 -5.03 -8.75 22.45
CA GLY A 176 -4.04 -8.33 21.45
C GLY A 176 -3.90 -6.81 21.35
N TRP A 177 -3.27 -6.36 20.27
CA TRP A 177 -3.08 -4.94 19.98
C TRP A 177 -4.38 -4.26 19.57
N MET A 178 -4.65 -3.10 20.15
CA MET A 178 -5.88 -2.32 19.95
C MET A 178 -5.53 -0.85 19.73
N PHE A 179 -6.34 -0.14 18.94
CA PHE A 179 -6.21 1.31 18.83
C PHE A 179 -6.57 1.95 20.17
N SER A 180 -5.68 2.77 20.72
CA SER A 180 -5.87 3.45 22.01
C SER A 180 -6.13 4.96 21.88
N GLY A 181 -6.30 5.46 20.65
CA GLY A 181 -6.62 6.85 20.40
C GLY A 181 -5.49 7.63 19.72
N HIS A 182 -5.71 8.94 19.64
CA HIS A 182 -4.74 9.90 19.13
C HIS A 182 -4.00 10.53 20.30
N PRO A 183 -2.66 10.49 20.34
CA PRO A 183 -1.87 11.15 21.39
C PRO A 183 -2.11 12.66 21.51
N GLN A 184 -2.59 13.30 20.43
CA GLN A 184 -2.89 14.73 20.40
C GLN A 184 -4.38 14.97 20.09
N PRO A 185 -5.03 15.96 20.75
CA PRO A 185 -6.44 16.30 20.51
C PRO A 185 -6.73 16.71 19.07
N LEU A 186 -5.76 17.37 18.42
CA LEU A 186 -5.78 17.73 17.02
C LEU A 186 -4.78 16.86 16.25
N ALA A 187 -5.00 16.73 14.94
CA ALA A 187 -4.00 16.14 14.08
C ALA A 187 -2.83 17.10 13.87
N ILE A 188 -1.68 16.55 13.46
CA ILE A 188 -0.54 17.38 13.03
C ILE A 188 -0.94 18.23 11.82
N GLY A 189 -1.80 17.70 10.94
CA GLY A 189 -2.49 18.46 9.91
C GLY A 189 -1.78 18.46 8.57
N LYS A 190 -2.14 19.39 7.69
CA LYS A 190 -1.54 19.55 6.37
C LYS A 190 -0.12 20.07 6.50
N LEU A 191 0.81 19.39 5.84
CA LEU A 191 2.23 19.76 5.84
C LEU A 191 2.56 20.64 4.64
N THR A 192 3.39 21.67 4.86
CA THR A 192 3.99 22.45 3.79
C THR A 192 5.38 21.89 3.49
N CYS A 193 5.50 21.12 2.42
CA CYS A 193 6.76 20.51 2.00
C CYS A 193 7.56 21.47 1.10
N GLN A 194 8.89 21.45 1.25
CA GLN A 194 9.81 22.26 0.46
C GLN A 194 10.51 21.41 -0.59
N TYR A 195 10.78 21.98 -1.77
CA TYR A 195 11.55 21.29 -2.80
C TYR A 195 13.05 21.59 -2.61
N VAL A 196 13.81 20.57 -2.21
CA VAL A 196 15.24 20.68 -1.90
C VAL A 196 15.98 19.55 -2.60
N ASN A 197 17.05 19.87 -3.34
CA ASN A 197 17.89 18.88 -4.04
C ASN A 197 17.09 17.87 -4.90
N ALA A 198 16.12 18.38 -5.66
CA ALA A 198 15.22 17.58 -6.50
C ALA A 198 14.27 16.62 -5.74
N LEU A 199 14.06 16.82 -4.44
CA LEU A 199 13.16 16.02 -3.61
C LEU A 199 12.23 16.92 -2.78
N TRP A 200 11.00 16.47 -2.60
CA TRP A 200 10.05 17.12 -1.69
C TRP A 200 10.30 16.66 -0.26
N VAL A 201 10.72 17.60 0.60
CA VAL A 201 11.02 17.37 2.01
C VAL A 201 9.92 18.03 2.84
N CYS A 202 9.21 17.24 3.63
CA CYS A 202 8.18 17.73 4.55
C CYS A 202 8.78 17.93 5.94
N PRO A 203 8.25 18.87 6.75
CA PRO A 203 8.74 19.08 8.10
C PRO A 203 8.68 17.80 8.94
N PRO A 204 9.63 17.61 9.87
CA PRO A 204 9.56 16.50 10.82
C PRO A 204 8.32 16.67 11.70
N SER A 205 7.91 15.59 12.34
CA SER A 205 6.82 15.67 13.30
C SER A 205 7.22 16.47 14.53
N PRO A 206 6.29 17.22 15.14
CA PRO A 206 6.57 17.87 16.41
C PRO A 206 6.94 16.82 17.46
N MET A 207 7.91 17.16 18.30
CA MET A 207 8.25 16.37 19.49
C MET A 207 6.99 16.22 20.37
N PRO A 208 6.80 15.07 21.03
CA PRO A 208 5.70 14.88 21.97
C PRO A 208 5.72 15.91 23.10
#